data_AF-A0AAD4DQL2-F1
#
_entry.id   AF-A0AAD4DQL2-F1
#
_cell.length_a   1.000
_cell.length_b   1.000
_cell.length_c   1.000
_cell.angle_alpha   90.00
_cell.angle_beta   90.00
_cell.angle_gamma   90.00
#
_symmetry.space_group_name_H-M   'P 1'
#
loop_
_entity.id
_entity.type
_entity.pdbx_description
1 polymer ?
#
loop_
_entity_poly.entity_id
_entity_poly.type
_entity_poly.pdbx_seq_one_letter_code
_entity_poly.pdbx_strand_id
1 'polypeptide(L)'
;MTSNDIPFDTGALMSTVLEGILYGFSVLMFMGTMWSLTYKQHVRDINRPIFIVAILLLLLSTVHIVVNIIRVENGLVKYRDTYPGGPRAFFADVSEETYVIKHALYVLQTLLADGVVIYRCYVVWQSVWVIILPSMLWCSVAVTGVTAVYSVSQSSSSTSVFAQDLAMWIMGFLISTIAANASSSGLMAYRIWTIERNITRHRAGPKSTMMPIMHVLMDAAVLYSVALFTALVCYVCSNNGDVIMVDLAVPIISIAFYMVLIRIAVNRQHNYLPNVGTNVETRQSGNVQQYPMQPLQVHISQFTSSDNTSAHEIGNERPSGRRSPTWTLVK
;
A
#
# COMPACT_ATOMS: atom_id res chain seq x y z
N MET A 1 -22.70 16.15 35.77
CA MET A 1 -22.99 16.18 34.33
C MET A 1 -22.07 17.21 33.71
N THR A 2 -20.85 16.80 33.38
CA THR A 2 -19.72 17.69 33.09
C THR A 2 -19.68 18.09 31.61
N SER A 3 -19.64 19.40 31.42
CA SER A 3 -19.66 20.20 30.19
C SER A 3 -18.37 20.12 29.35
N ASN A 4 -17.89 18.93 28.99
CA ASN A 4 -16.66 18.76 28.18
C ASN A 4 -16.84 17.96 26.88
N ASP A 5 -18.06 17.55 26.51
CA ASP A 5 -18.27 16.84 25.25
C ASP A 5 -18.30 17.81 24.07
N ILE A 6 -17.55 17.47 23.02
CA ILE A 6 -17.49 18.26 21.79
C ILE A 6 -18.89 18.29 21.17
N PRO A 7 -19.48 19.47 20.92
CA PRO A 7 -20.77 19.56 20.23
C PRO A 7 -20.71 18.89 18.85
N PHE A 8 -21.76 18.15 18.45
CA PHE A 8 -21.77 17.37 17.19
C PHE A 8 -21.49 18.21 15.94
N ASP A 9 -21.97 19.45 15.91
CA ASP A 9 -21.71 20.43 14.85
C ASP A 9 -20.22 20.82 14.77
N THR A 10 -19.59 21.04 15.92
CA THR A 10 -18.16 21.34 16.02
C THR A 10 -17.31 20.10 15.67
N GLY A 11 -17.72 18.93 16.13
CA GLY A 11 -17.07 17.65 15.84
C GLY A 11 -17.06 17.34 14.34
N ALA A 12 -18.19 17.52 13.66
CA ALA A 12 -18.29 17.31 12.21
C ALA A 12 -17.40 18.27 11.39
N LEU A 13 -17.29 19.54 11.82
CA LEU A 13 -16.37 20.49 11.19
C LEU A 13 -14.90 20.09 11.41
N MET A 14 -14.54 19.78 12.66
CA MET A 14 -13.18 19.35 12.99
C MET A 14 -12.80 18.07 12.26
N SER A 15 -13.69 17.07 12.20
CA SER A 15 -13.45 15.82 11.52
C SER A 15 -13.22 16.03 10.03
N THR A 16 -14.09 16.81 9.37
CA THR A 16 -13.97 17.09 7.92
C THR A 16 -12.66 17.82 7.58
N VAL A 17 -12.23 18.78 8.39
CA VAL A 17 -10.97 19.51 8.15
C VAL A 17 -9.77 18.57 8.35
N LEU A 18 -9.73 17.82 9.44
CA LEU A 18 -8.63 16.89 9.72
C LEU A 18 -8.57 15.74 8.71
N GLU A 19 -9.73 15.22 8.29
CA GLU A 19 -9.83 14.22 7.24
C GLU A 19 -9.33 14.78 5.91
N GLY A 20 -9.70 16.02 5.55
CA GLY A 20 -9.20 16.68 4.34
C GLY A 20 -7.67 16.81 4.30
N ILE A 21 -7.04 17.12 5.44
CA ILE A 21 -5.58 17.15 5.55
C ILE A 21 -4.99 15.76 5.30
N LEU A 22 -5.50 14.72 5.98
CA LEU A 22 -5.03 13.35 5.82
C LEU A 22 -5.30 12.80 4.41
N TYR A 23 -6.42 13.17 3.80
CA TYR A 23 -6.71 12.85 2.41
C TYR A 23 -5.69 13.49 1.46
N GLY A 24 -5.28 14.74 1.69
CA GLY A 24 -4.17 15.35 0.94
C GLY A 24 -2.88 14.52 1.02
N PHE A 25 -2.52 14.06 2.22
CA PHE A 25 -1.39 13.14 2.41
C PHE A 25 -1.60 11.80 1.68
N SER A 26 -2.81 11.24 1.71
CA SER A 26 -3.10 9.96 1.04
C SER A 26 -2.96 10.09 -0.49
N VAL A 27 -3.38 11.21 -1.08
CA VAL A 27 -3.21 11.53 -2.51
C VAL A 27 -1.73 11.69 -2.88
N LEU A 28 -0.94 12.40 -2.06
CA LEU A 28 0.51 12.52 -2.26
C LEU A 28 1.21 11.15 -2.20
N MET A 29 0.84 10.32 -1.23
CA MET A 29 1.35 8.95 -1.08
C MET A 29 0.92 8.05 -2.25
N PHE A 30 -0.30 8.20 -2.75
CA PHE A 30 -0.76 7.49 -3.95
C PHE A 30 0.08 7.89 -5.17
N MET A 31 0.30 9.19 -5.41
CA MET A 31 1.15 9.66 -6.50
C MET A 31 2.59 9.12 -6.37
N GLY A 32 3.16 9.13 -5.17
CA GLY A 32 4.47 8.53 -4.89
C GLY A 32 4.49 7.02 -5.15
N THR A 33 3.41 6.32 -4.81
CA THR A 33 3.24 4.89 -5.09
C THR A 33 3.19 4.63 -6.59
N MET A 34 2.38 5.38 -7.35
CA MET A 34 2.28 5.25 -8.80
C MET A 34 3.60 5.57 -9.49
N TRP A 35 4.28 6.64 -9.07
CA TRP A 35 5.62 6.98 -9.56
C TRP A 35 6.62 5.85 -9.30
N SER A 36 6.67 5.32 -8.08
CA SER A 36 7.58 4.23 -7.70
C SER A 36 7.32 2.94 -8.48
N LEU A 37 6.06 2.63 -8.76
CA LEU A 37 5.67 1.46 -9.55
C LEU A 37 5.95 1.65 -11.05
N THR A 38 5.76 2.85 -11.60
CA THR A 38 5.81 3.07 -13.06
C THR A 38 7.18 3.51 -13.57
N TYR A 39 7.94 4.29 -12.80
CA TYR A 39 9.17 4.94 -13.27
C TYR A 39 10.32 3.97 -13.55
N LYS A 40 10.33 2.77 -12.96
CA LYS A 40 11.47 1.83 -13.09
C LYS A 40 11.10 0.35 -13.25
N GLN A 41 9.82 -0.01 -13.24
CA GLN A 41 9.39 -1.38 -13.51
C GLN A 41 8.85 -1.46 -14.93
N HIS A 42 9.24 -2.50 -15.67
CA HIS A 42 8.53 -2.82 -16.89
C HIS A 42 7.07 -3.09 -16.50
N VAL A 43 6.11 -2.37 -17.09
CA VAL A 43 4.67 -2.37 -16.73
C VAL A 43 4.06 -3.78 -16.65
N ARG A 44 4.76 -4.75 -17.23
CA ARG A 44 4.43 -6.18 -17.32
C ARG A 44 4.68 -6.99 -16.04
N ASP A 45 5.53 -6.52 -15.13
CA ASP A 45 5.84 -7.18 -13.84
C ASP A 45 5.04 -6.62 -12.65
N ILE A 46 4.16 -5.65 -12.90
CA ILE A 46 3.30 -5.05 -11.89
C ILE A 46 2.19 -6.05 -11.56
N ASN A 47 2.03 -6.36 -10.27
CA ASN A 47 0.94 -7.21 -9.80
C ASN A 47 -0.38 -6.45 -9.96
N ARG A 48 -1.04 -6.61 -11.12
CA ARG A 48 -2.32 -5.98 -11.50
C ARG A 48 -3.35 -5.88 -10.37
N PRO A 49 -3.61 -6.92 -9.53
CA PRO A 49 -4.59 -6.80 -8.46
C PRO A 49 -4.24 -5.72 -7.42
N ILE A 50 -2.95 -5.55 -7.08
CA ILE A 50 -2.53 -4.57 -6.07
C ILE A 50 -2.72 -3.14 -6.58
N PHE A 51 -2.45 -2.93 -7.86
CA PHE A 51 -2.67 -1.63 -8.52
C PHE A 51 -4.16 -1.25 -8.54
N ILE A 52 -5.03 -2.21 -8.88
CA ILE A 52 -6.48 -2.02 -8.86
C ILE A 52 -6.95 -1.64 -7.46
N VAL A 53 -6.49 -2.35 -6.42
CA VAL A 53 -6.88 -2.01 -5.05
C VAL A 53 -6.38 -0.64 -4.62
N ALA A 54 -5.15 -0.24 -5.00
CA ALA A 54 -4.64 1.09 -4.70
C ALA A 54 -5.54 2.22 -5.25
N ILE A 55 -6.07 2.03 -6.48
CA ILE A 55 -7.03 2.94 -7.11
C ILE A 55 -8.37 2.90 -6.38
N LEU A 56 -8.89 1.70 -6.08
CA LEU A 56 -10.16 1.56 -5.37
C LEU A 56 -10.13 2.25 -4.01
N LEU A 57 -9.06 2.08 -3.22
CA LEU A 57 -8.90 2.76 -1.93
C LEU A 57 -8.84 4.28 -2.07
N LEU A 58 -8.22 4.80 -3.13
CA LEU A 58 -8.22 6.24 -3.41
C LEU A 58 -9.64 6.73 -3.75
N LEU A 59 -10.34 6.00 -4.62
CA LEU A 59 -11.70 6.35 -5.03
C LEU A 59 -12.65 6.33 -3.83
N LEU A 60 -12.61 5.28 -3.00
CA LEU A 60 -13.39 5.18 -1.76
C LEU A 60 -13.11 6.34 -0.81
N SER A 61 -11.83 6.65 -0.57
CA SER A 61 -11.44 7.78 0.27
C SER A 61 -11.91 9.13 -0.32
N THR A 62 -11.93 9.26 -1.64
CA THR A 62 -12.42 10.47 -2.33
C THR A 62 -13.92 10.62 -2.20
N VAL A 63 -14.67 9.53 -2.39
CA VAL A 63 -16.13 9.55 -2.22
C VAL A 63 -16.48 9.85 -0.75
N HIS A 64 -15.73 9.29 0.20
CA HIS A 64 -15.94 9.51 1.63
C HIS A 64 -15.79 10.99 2.00
N ILE A 65 -14.69 11.66 1.62
CA ILE A 65 -14.51 13.09 1.92
C ILE A 65 -15.55 13.96 1.22
N VAL A 66 -15.96 13.62 -0.01
CA VAL A 66 -17.03 14.34 -0.72
C VAL A 66 -18.36 14.22 0.01
N VAL A 67 -18.72 13.02 0.49
CA VAL A 67 -19.92 12.82 1.30
C VAL A 67 -19.85 13.62 2.60
N ASN A 68 -18.68 13.70 3.25
CA ASN A 68 -18.51 14.51 4.45
C ASN A 68 -18.67 16.01 4.18
N ILE A 69 -18.12 16.53 3.09
CA ILE A 69 -18.32 17.94 2.69
C ILE A 69 -19.81 18.22 2.43
N ILE A 70 -20.51 17.34 1.71
CA ILE A 70 -21.95 17.48 1.45
C ILE A 70 -22.75 17.45 2.75
N ARG A 71 -22.40 16.56 3.69
CA ARG A 71 -23.05 16.48 5.00
C ARG A 71 -22.86 17.77 5.81
N VAL A 72 -21.65 18.34 5.80
CA VAL A 72 -21.35 19.61 6.48
C VAL A 72 -22.13 20.76 5.85
N GLU A 73 -22.15 20.86 4.51
CA GLU A 73 -22.94 21.87 3.79
C GLU A 73 -24.43 21.74 4.10
N ASN A 74 -24.97 20.52 4.07
CA ASN A 74 -26.38 20.27 4.37
C ASN A 74 -26.73 20.66 5.82
N GLY A 75 -25.91 20.26 6.79
CA GLY A 75 -26.17 20.51 8.21
C GLY A 75 -25.99 21.97 8.64
N LEU A 76 -25.01 22.68 8.08
CA LEU A 76 -24.66 24.04 8.52
C LEU A 76 -25.21 25.15 7.62
N VAL A 77 -25.50 24.86 6.35
CA VAL A 77 -25.95 25.88 5.38
C VAL A 77 -27.38 25.59 4.96
N LYS A 78 -27.63 24.42 4.35
CA LYS A 78 -28.92 24.15 3.70
C LYS A 78 -30.08 23.99 4.67
N TYR A 79 -29.89 23.21 5.74
CA TYR A 79 -30.95 22.88 6.70
C TYR A 79 -30.78 23.56 8.06
N ARG A 80 -29.93 24.59 8.15
CA ARG A 80 -29.58 25.25 9.40
C ARG A 80 -30.80 25.70 10.22
N ASP A 81 -31.72 26.41 9.58
CA ASP A 81 -32.88 27.02 10.23
C ASP A 81 -34.17 26.21 10.02
N THR A 82 -34.14 25.22 9.12
CA THR A 82 -35.31 24.40 8.77
C THR A 82 -35.33 23.02 9.45
N TYR A 83 -34.18 22.51 9.91
CA TYR A 83 -34.14 21.21 10.59
C TYR A 83 -34.66 21.34 12.04
N PRO A 84 -35.59 20.48 12.49
CA PRO A 84 -36.07 20.50 13.86
C PRO A 84 -34.92 20.29 14.86
N GLY A 85 -34.68 21.27 15.74
CA GLY A 85 -33.54 21.23 16.68
C GLY A 85 -32.21 21.77 16.12
N GLY A 86 -32.21 22.31 14.90
CA GLY A 86 -31.07 22.99 14.28
C GLY A 86 -29.92 22.06 13.87
N PRO A 87 -28.73 22.61 13.56
CA PRO A 87 -27.60 21.84 13.05
C PRO A 87 -27.13 20.73 13.98
N ARG A 88 -27.20 20.95 15.30
CA ARG A 88 -26.81 19.94 16.30
C ARG A 88 -27.66 18.70 16.24
N ALA A 89 -28.98 18.86 16.03
CA ALA A 89 -29.89 17.73 15.88
C ALA A 89 -29.62 16.98 14.56
N PHE A 90 -29.34 17.72 13.47
CA PHE A 90 -28.98 17.10 12.18
C PHE A 90 -27.72 16.23 12.27
N PHE A 91 -26.66 16.72 12.93
CA PHE A 91 -25.42 15.92 13.07
C PHE A 91 -25.54 14.78 14.07
N ALA A 92 -26.44 14.89 15.05
CA ALA A 92 -26.76 13.81 15.98
C ALA A 92 -27.68 12.74 15.36
N ASP A 93 -28.38 13.08 14.26
CA ASP A 93 -29.24 12.15 13.55
C ASP A 93 -28.42 11.14 12.74
N VAL A 94 -28.51 9.89 13.17
CA VAL A 94 -27.86 8.72 12.58
C VAL A 94 -28.64 8.12 11.42
N SER A 95 -29.93 8.45 11.29
CA SER A 95 -30.80 7.94 10.23
C SER A 95 -30.62 8.70 8.92
N GLU A 96 -29.94 9.84 8.96
CA GLU A 96 -29.61 10.64 7.78
C GLU A 96 -28.84 9.83 6.73
N GLU A 97 -29.29 9.88 5.47
CA GLU A 97 -28.74 9.08 4.37
C GLU A 97 -27.23 9.27 4.21
N THR A 98 -26.75 10.51 4.39
CA THR A 98 -25.33 10.85 4.32
C THR A 98 -24.50 10.14 5.40
N TYR A 99 -25.06 9.94 6.60
CA TYR A 99 -24.40 9.20 7.68
C TYR A 99 -24.29 7.71 7.34
N VAL A 100 -25.39 7.11 6.87
CA VAL A 100 -25.44 5.70 6.46
C VAL A 100 -24.43 5.41 5.34
N ILE A 101 -24.44 6.24 4.29
CA ILE A 101 -23.53 6.10 3.14
C ILE A 101 -22.07 6.21 3.59
N LYS A 102 -21.75 7.17 4.47
CA LYS A 102 -20.41 7.35 5.01
C LYS A 102 -19.92 6.10 5.74
N HIS A 103 -20.74 5.55 6.64
CA HIS A 103 -20.39 4.33 7.37
C HIS A 103 -20.27 3.11 6.44
N ALA A 104 -21.10 3.01 5.41
CA ALA A 104 -20.99 1.95 4.41
C ALA A 104 -19.65 2.02 3.65
N LEU A 105 -19.22 3.23 3.25
CA LEU A 105 -17.93 3.45 2.60
C LEU A 105 -16.76 3.07 3.51
N TYR A 106 -16.84 3.42 4.79
CA TYR A 106 -15.83 3.04 5.79
C TYR A 106 -15.71 1.52 5.96
N VAL A 107 -16.84 0.80 6.07
CA VAL A 107 -16.85 -0.66 6.16
C VAL A 107 -16.26 -1.28 4.90
N LEU A 108 -16.66 -0.80 3.71
CA LEU A 108 -16.15 -1.32 2.44
C LEU A 108 -14.64 -1.10 2.29
N GLN A 109 -14.16 0.09 2.66
CA GLN A 109 -12.74 0.42 2.62
C GLN A 109 -11.92 -0.44 3.58
N THR A 110 -12.43 -0.66 4.80
CA THR A 110 -11.83 -1.56 5.80
C THR A 110 -11.75 -2.99 5.26
N LEU A 111 -12.84 -3.53 4.71
CA LEU A 111 -12.86 -4.89 4.16
C LEU A 111 -11.87 -5.08 3.02
N LEU A 112 -11.77 -4.10 2.11
CA LEU A 112 -10.80 -4.14 1.01
C LEU A 112 -9.36 -4.10 1.51
N ALA A 113 -9.06 -3.24 2.47
CA ALA A 113 -7.72 -3.12 3.04
C ALA A 113 -7.29 -4.40 3.76
N ASP A 114 -8.11 -4.90 4.69
CA ASP A 114 -7.85 -6.13 5.43
C ASP A 114 -7.74 -7.34 4.50
N GLY A 115 -8.60 -7.42 3.49
CA GLY A 115 -8.57 -8.47 2.48
C GLY A 115 -7.24 -8.54 1.73
N VAL A 116 -6.63 -7.38 1.40
CA VAL A 116 -5.30 -7.38 0.78
C VAL A 116 -4.20 -7.78 1.76
N VAL A 117 -4.28 -7.39 3.04
CA VAL A 117 -3.30 -7.84 4.04
C VAL A 117 -3.35 -9.37 4.18
N ILE A 118 -4.54 -9.95 4.23
CA ILE A 118 -4.78 -11.40 4.29
C ILE A 118 -4.26 -12.09 3.02
N TYR A 119 -4.58 -11.56 1.83
CA TYR A 119 -4.06 -12.08 0.56
C TYR A 119 -2.53 -12.07 0.52
N ARG A 120 -1.89 -11.01 1.02
CA ARG A 120 -0.43 -10.93 1.08
C ARG A 120 0.16 -11.93 2.06
N CYS A 121 -0.49 -12.13 3.20
CA CYS A 121 -0.13 -13.19 4.13
C CYS A 121 -0.19 -14.58 3.44
N TYR A 122 -1.20 -14.81 2.59
CA TYR A 122 -1.32 -16.04 1.81
C TYR A 122 -0.17 -16.28 0.85
N VAL A 123 0.14 -15.26 0.04
CA VAL A 123 1.22 -15.36 -0.94
C VAL A 123 2.57 -15.62 -0.27
N VAL A 124 2.81 -15.11 0.94
CA VAL A 124 4.10 -15.31 1.65
C VAL A 124 4.18 -16.63 2.42
N TRP A 125 3.06 -17.10 2.99
CA TRP A 125 3.03 -18.36 3.73
C TRP A 125 2.91 -19.60 2.85
N GLN A 126 2.26 -19.48 1.67
CA GLN A 126 1.96 -20.61 0.77
C GLN A 126 1.20 -21.75 1.49
N SER A 127 0.51 -21.44 2.59
CA SER A 127 -0.24 -22.40 3.40
C SER A 127 -1.57 -21.79 3.82
N VAL A 128 -2.66 -22.49 3.53
CA VAL A 128 -4.03 -22.05 3.85
C VAL A 128 -4.34 -22.08 5.34
N TRP A 129 -3.68 -22.98 6.09
CA TRP A 129 -3.95 -23.20 7.52
C TRP A 129 -3.70 -21.97 8.39
N VAL A 130 -2.70 -21.19 8.04
CA VAL A 130 -2.27 -20.01 8.81
C VAL A 130 -3.28 -18.86 8.69
N ILE A 131 -4.14 -18.89 7.69
CA ILE A 131 -4.97 -17.75 7.28
C ILE A 131 -6.42 -17.95 7.69
N ILE A 132 -6.77 -19.15 8.14
CA ILE A 132 -8.10 -19.46 8.67
C ILE A 132 -8.48 -18.45 9.76
N LEU A 133 -7.57 -18.16 10.69
CA LEU A 133 -7.85 -17.22 11.78
C LEU A 133 -8.08 -15.78 11.28
N PRO A 134 -7.18 -15.13 10.51
CA PRO A 134 -7.45 -13.82 9.93
C PRO A 134 -8.70 -13.77 9.05
N SER A 135 -8.97 -14.81 8.26
CA SER A 135 -10.16 -14.89 7.41
C SER A 135 -11.45 -15.01 8.20
N MET A 136 -11.47 -15.79 9.28
CA MET A 136 -12.64 -15.86 10.18
C MET A 136 -12.93 -14.51 10.84
N LEU A 137 -11.88 -13.80 11.28
CA LEU A 137 -12.03 -12.45 11.84
C LEU A 137 -12.51 -11.47 10.78
N TRP A 138 -12.00 -11.55 9.56
CA TRP A 138 -12.47 -10.71 8.44
C TRP A 138 -13.94 -10.95 8.09
N CYS A 139 -14.40 -12.20 8.11
CA CYS A 139 -15.83 -12.51 7.99
C CYS A 139 -16.64 -11.90 9.15
N SER A 140 -16.12 -11.93 10.38
CA SER A 140 -16.75 -11.26 11.53
C SER A 140 -16.87 -9.75 11.30
N VAL A 141 -15.82 -9.10 10.79
CA VAL A 141 -15.83 -7.67 10.41
C VAL A 141 -16.89 -7.39 9.35
N ALA A 142 -17.00 -8.24 8.33
CA ALA A 142 -18.01 -8.07 7.28
C ALA A 142 -19.43 -8.17 7.83
N VAL A 143 -19.71 -9.19 8.63
CA VAL A 143 -21.05 -9.40 9.22
C VAL A 143 -21.39 -8.25 10.15
N THR A 144 -20.53 -7.94 11.12
CA THR A 144 -20.78 -6.89 12.12
C THR A 144 -20.85 -5.49 11.50
N GLY A 145 -20.05 -5.20 10.47
CA GLY A 145 -20.10 -3.93 9.76
C GLY A 145 -21.37 -3.75 8.93
N VAL A 146 -21.78 -4.79 8.18
CA VAL A 146 -23.02 -4.74 7.39
C VAL A 146 -24.25 -4.66 8.29
N THR A 147 -24.30 -5.43 9.38
CA THR A 147 -25.41 -5.34 10.33
C THR A 147 -25.43 -4.00 11.04
N ALA A 148 -24.29 -3.41 11.40
CA ALA A 148 -24.24 -2.07 11.98
C ALA A 148 -24.84 -1.03 11.01
N VAL A 149 -24.42 -1.02 9.74
CA VAL A 149 -24.94 -0.09 8.73
C VAL A 149 -26.44 -0.28 8.52
N TYR A 150 -26.90 -1.54 8.44
CA TYR A 150 -28.31 -1.86 8.30
C TYR A 150 -29.15 -1.44 9.53
N SER A 151 -28.63 -1.65 10.74
CA SER A 151 -29.31 -1.22 11.96
C SER A 151 -29.39 0.31 12.05
N VAL A 152 -28.35 1.02 11.60
CA VAL A 152 -28.36 2.49 11.49
C VAL A 152 -29.39 2.96 10.46
N SER A 153 -29.48 2.33 9.29
CA SER A 153 -30.45 2.73 8.25
C SER A 153 -31.91 2.50 8.66
N GLN A 154 -32.16 1.56 9.57
CA GLN A 154 -33.50 1.27 10.11
C GLN A 154 -33.83 2.06 11.38
N SER A 155 -32.88 2.84 11.90
CA SER A 155 -33.07 3.63 13.12
C SER A 155 -33.94 4.86 12.86
N SER A 156 -34.74 5.26 13.83
CA SER A 156 -35.52 6.50 13.78
C SER A 156 -34.67 7.68 14.25
N SER A 157 -35.01 8.90 13.83
CA SER A 157 -34.31 10.16 14.18
C SER A 157 -34.15 10.45 15.68
N SER A 158 -34.83 9.71 16.56
CA SER A 158 -34.72 9.81 18.02
C SER A 158 -33.74 8.80 18.65
N THR A 159 -33.18 7.88 17.87
CA THR A 159 -32.28 6.81 18.35
C THR A 159 -30.85 7.32 18.37
N SER A 160 -30.21 7.31 19.54
CA SER A 160 -28.80 7.69 19.66
C SER A 160 -27.87 6.58 19.11
N VAL A 161 -26.68 6.97 18.65
CA VAL A 161 -25.59 6.04 18.23
C VAL A 161 -25.25 5.02 19.34
N PHE A 162 -25.53 5.39 20.60
CA PHE A 162 -25.25 4.61 21.81
C PHE A 162 -26.41 3.72 22.25
N ALA A 163 -27.49 3.62 21.46
CA ALA A 163 -28.56 2.67 21.77
C ALA A 163 -27.99 1.24 21.83
N GLN A 164 -28.42 0.47 22.81
CA GLN A 164 -27.78 -0.79 23.20
C GLN A 164 -27.65 -1.80 22.06
N ASP A 165 -28.63 -1.84 21.16
CA ASP A 165 -28.60 -2.72 19.98
C ASP A 165 -27.57 -2.27 18.93
N LEU A 166 -27.46 -0.96 18.68
CA LEU A 166 -26.46 -0.39 17.75
C LEU A 166 -25.05 -0.53 18.32
N ALA A 167 -24.90 -0.31 19.63
CA ALA A 167 -23.63 -0.38 20.31
C ALA A 167 -23.01 -1.77 20.27
N MET A 168 -23.82 -2.82 20.37
CA MET A 168 -23.33 -4.19 20.27
C MET A 168 -22.67 -4.47 18.91
N TRP A 169 -23.29 -4.03 17.82
CA TRP A 169 -22.75 -4.22 16.47
C TRP A 169 -21.51 -3.37 16.20
N ILE A 170 -21.53 -2.09 16.59
CA ILE A 170 -20.40 -1.18 16.41
C ILE A 170 -19.18 -1.65 17.23
N MET A 171 -19.38 -2.04 18.49
CA MET A 171 -18.30 -2.61 19.31
C MET A 171 -17.78 -3.91 18.72
N GLY A 172 -18.67 -4.80 18.27
CA GLY A 172 -18.31 -6.04 17.59
C GLY A 172 -17.44 -5.79 16.35
N PHE A 173 -17.81 -4.79 15.55
CA PHE A 173 -17.04 -4.36 14.39
C PHE A 173 -15.66 -3.83 14.77
N LEU A 174 -15.56 -2.90 15.73
CA LEU A 174 -14.28 -2.31 16.14
C LEU A 174 -13.33 -3.36 16.74
N ILE A 175 -13.82 -4.21 17.64
CA ILE A 175 -13.02 -5.26 18.28
C ILE A 175 -12.58 -6.30 17.24
N SER A 176 -13.49 -6.73 16.36
CA SER A 176 -13.16 -7.69 15.30
C SER A 176 -12.11 -7.12 14.35
N THR A 177 -12.20 -5.82 14.00
CA THR A 177 -11.26 -5.16 13.10
C THR A 177 -9.87 -5.04 13.73
N ILE A 178 -9.79 -4.63 15.00
CA ILE A 178 -8.52 -4.60 15.74
C ILE A 178 -7.89 -5.99 15.80
N ALA A 179 -8.68 -7.03 16.12
CA ALA A 179 -8.21 -8.41 16.16
C ALA A 179 -7.77 -8.93 14.79
N ALA A 180 -8.54 -8.64 13.73
CA ALA A 180 -8.22 -9.03 12.35
C ALA A 180 -6.91 -8.38 11.88
N ASN A 181 -6.76 -7.08 12.12
CA ASN A 181 -5.56 -6.34 11.75
C ASN A 181 -4.34 -6.79 12.56
N ALA A 182 -4.47 -6.97 13.89
CA ALA A 182 -3.38 -7.42 14.74
C ALA A 182 -2.93 -8.84 14.39
N SER A 183 -3.88 -9.76 14.17
CA SER A 183 -3.56 -11.14 13.78
C SER A 183 -2.89 -11.20 12.41
N SER A 184 -3.45 -10.57 11.39
CA SER A 184 -2.88 -10.58 10.04
C SER A 184 -1.51 -9.90 9.99
N SER A 185 -1.33 -8.77 10.68
CA SER A 185 -0.05 -8.06 10.76
C SER A 185 1.00 -8.85 11.54
N GLY A 186 0.63 -9.47 12.67
CA GLY A 186 1.51 -10.30 13.47
C GLY A 186 1.98 -11.55 12.73
N LEU A 187 1.07 -12.24 12.04
CA LEU A 187 1.40 -13.41 11.20
C LEU A 187 2.34 -13.04 10.05
N MET A 188 2.12 -11.88 9.43
CA MET A 188 2.99 -11.38 8.37
C MET A 188 4.38 -11.05 8.91
N ALA A 189 4.47 -10.34 10.03
CA ALA A 189 5.73 -9.98 10.68
C ALA A 189 6.53 -11.22 11.12
N TYR A 190 5.87 -12.18 11.79
CA TYR A 190 6.50 -13.42 12.24
C TYR A 190 7.11 -14.23 11.09
N ARG A 191 6.41 -14.28 9.95
CA ARG A 191 6.90 -14.99 8.77
C ARG A 191 8.12 -14.33 8.17
N ILE A 192 8.11 -13.00 8.02
CA ILE A 192 9.25 -12.25 7.52
C ILE A 192 10.46 -12.48 8.43
N TRP A 193 10.26 -12.38 9.75
CA TRP A 193 11.31 -12.64 10.72
C TRP A 193 11.86 -14.07 10.63
N THR A 194 10.99 -15.07 10.45
CA THR A 194 11.41 -16.47 10.32
C THR A 194 12.22 -16.71 9.04
N ILE A 195 11.78 -16.16 7.90
CA ILE A 195 12.50 -16.25 6.63
C ILE A 195 13.88 -15.61 6.78
N GLU A 196 13.93 -14.43 7.37
CA GLU A 196 15.18 -13.71 7.58
C GLU A 196 16.14 -14.44 8.52
N ARG A 197 15.63 -15.00 9.62
CA ARG A 197 16.44 -15.80 10.55
C ARG A 197 17.03 -17.04 9.88
N ASN A 198 16.27 -17.68 9.00
CA ASN A 198 16.75 -18.83 8.23
C ASN A 198 17.82 -18.42 7.21
N ILE A 199 17.66 -17.29 6.53
CA ILE A 199 18.67 -16.78 5.57
C ILE A 199 19.96 -16.38 6.31
N THR A 200 19.85 -15.69 7.45
CA THR A 200 20.99 -15.20 8.23
C THR A 200 21.77 -16.36 8.86
N ARG A 201 21.11 -17.45 9.26
CA ARG A 201 21.78 -18.68 9.72
C ARG A 201 22.68 -19.31 8.64
N HIS A 202 22.43 -19.05 7.37
CA HIS A 202 23.18 -19.62 6.24
C HIS A 202 24.09 -18.61 5.53
N ARG A 203 24.12 -17.33 5.94
CA ARG A 203 24.99 -16.28 5.37
C ARG A 203 25.89 -15.64 6.44
N ALA A 204 27.21 -15.75 6.27
CA ALA A 204 28.22 -15.08 7.08
C ALA A 204 28.57 -13.66 6.55
N GLY A 205 27.57 -12.82 6.27
CA GLY A 205 27.79 -11.49 5.67
C GLY A 205 26.87 -10.39 6.24
N PRO A 206 27.25 -9.09 6.12
CA PRO A 206 26.61 -8.02 6.88
C PRO A 206 25.33 -7.48 6.20
N LYS A 207 24.37 -7.14 7.07
CA LYS A 207 23.10 -6.42 6.89
C LYS A 207 21.91 -7.22 6.32
N SER A 208 20.85 -7.23 7.13
CA SER A 208 19.52 -7.70 6.75
C SER A 208 18.85 -6.74 5.77
N THR A 209 18.41 -7.26 4.63
CA THR A 209 17.59 -6.53 3.66
C THR A 209 16.11 -6.54 4.00
N MET A 210 15.65 -7.46 4.88
CA MET A 210 14.24 -7.65 5.21
C MET A 210 13.78 -6.91 6.48
N MET A 211 14.67 -6.62 7.42
CA MET A 211 14.38 -5.86 8.65
C MET A 211 13.69 -4.52 8.38
N PRO A 212 14.20 -3.65 7.48
CA PRO A 212 13.55 -2.36 7.31
C PRO A 212 12.23 -2.44 6.51
N ILE A 213 11.89 -3.59 5.90
CA ILE A 213 10.52 -3.85 5.38
C ILE A 213 9.58 -4.21 6.54
N MET A 214 10.05 -5.05 7.46
CA MET A 214 9.30 -5.45 8.65
C MET A 214 8.94 -4.23 9.52
N HIS A 215 9.90 -3.31 9.75
CA HIS A 215 9.65 -2.08 10.49
C HIS A 215 8.52 -1.24 9.87
N VAL A 216 8.56 -1.02 8.55
CA VAL A 216 7.52 -0.23 7.87
C VAL A 216 6.15 -0.91 7.90
N LEU A 217 6.11 -2.24 7.78
CA LEU A 217 4.88 -3.02 7.94
C LEU A 217 4.30 -2.85 9.35
N MET A 218 5.15 -2.92 10.37
CA MET A 218 4.76 -2.73 11.75
C MET A 218 4.32 -1.30 12.03
N ASP A 219 5.03 -0.29 11.52
CA ASP A 219 4.67 1.12 11.68
C ASP A 219 3.29 1.40 11.08
N ALA A 220 3.00 0.88 9.87
CA ALA A 220 1.70 1.00 9.23
C ALA A 220 0.59 0.27 10.01
N ALA A 221 0.87 -0.94 10.51
CA ALA A 221 -0.07 -1.73 11.30
C ALA A 221 -0.38 -1.06 12.66
N VAL A 222 0.64 -0.49 13.31
CA VAL A 222 0.52 0.24 14.57
C VAL A 222 -0.28 1.52 14.35
N LEU A 223 0.04 2.29 13.30
CA LEU A 223 -0.68 3.52 12.95
C LEU A 223 -2.19 3.26 12.78
N TYR A 224 -2.56 2.20 12.05
CA TYR A 224 -3.96 1.82 11.89
C TYR A 224 -4.59 1.31 13.20
N SER A 225 -3.89 0.45 13.94
CA SER A 225 -4.40 -0.09 15.21
C SER A 225 -4.60 0.98 16.28
N VAL A 226 -3.71 1.96 16.36
CA VAL A 226 -3.83 3.10 17.28
C VAL A 226 -5.06 3.92 16.93
N ALA A 227 -5.29 4.24 15.65
CA ALA A 227 -6.47 4.98 15.23
C ALA A 227 -7.78 4.26 15.63
N LEU A 228 -7.86 2.95 15.35
CA LEU A 228 -9.02 2.14 15.74
C LEU A 228 -9.19 2.01 17.25
N PHE A 229 -8.08 1.84 17.98
CA PHE A 229 -8.11 1.74 19.43
C PHE A 229 -8.57 3.06 20.06
N THR A 230 -8.08 4.20 19.57
CA THR A 230 -8.57 5.51 20.01
C THR A 230 -10.05 5.70 19.70
N ALA A 231 -10.51 5.29 18.51
CA ALA A 231 -11.94 5.30 18.16
C ALA A 231 -12.78 4.44 19.13
N LEU A 232 -12.29 3.23 19.47
CA LEU A 232 -12.94 2.33 20.42
C LEU A 232 -13.02 2.94 21.82
N VAL A 233 -11.94 3.56 22.30
CA VAL A 233 -11.92 4.24 23.61
C VAL A 233 -12.91 5.40 23.62
N CYS A 234 -12.94 6.23 22.58
CA CYS A 234 -13.92 7.31 22.45
C CYS A 234 -15.36 6.78 22.48
N TYR A 235 -15.61 5.66 21.78
CA TYR A 235 -16.91 5.02 21.74
C TYR A 235 -17.36 4.49 23.10
N VAL A 236 -16.47 3.77 23.82
CA VAL A 236 -16.77 3.20 25.15
C VAL A 236 -16.97 4.30 26.20
N CYS A 237 -16.28 5.43 26.07
CA CYS A 237 -16.48 6.59 26.93
C CYS A 237 -17.74 7.40 26.57
N SER A 238 -18.54 6.97 25.58
CA SER A 238 -19.70 7.71 25.05
C SER A 238 -19.36 9.15 24.66
N ASN A 239 -18.15 9.39 24.15
CA ASN A 239 -17.68 10.71 23.75
C ASN A 239 -17.84 10.87 22.23
N ASN A 240 -18.39 12.01 21.81
CA ASN A 240 -18.58 12.39 20.40
C ASN A 240 -17.28 12.46 19.57
N GLY A 241 -16.12 12.32 20.22
CA GLY A 241 -14.84 12.13 19.55
C GLY A 241 -14.75 10.84 18.73
N ASP A 242 -15.66 9.88 18.93
CA ASP A 242 -15.73 8.65 18.12
C ASP A 242 -15.98 8.95 16.64
N VAL A 243 -16.92 9.86 16.33
CA VAL A 243 -17.22 10.29 14.96
C VAL A 243 -15.98 10.88 14.28
N ILE A 244 -15.21 11.69 15.02
CA ILE A 244 -13.98 12.30 14.53
C ILE A 244 -12.96 11.22 14.20
N MET A 245 -12.73 10.27 15.11
CA MET A 245 -11.73 9.23 14.91
C MET A 245 -12.10 8.27 13.77
N VAL A 246 -13.38 7.95 13.59
CA VAL A 246 -13.84 7.12 12.48
C VAL A 246 -13.62 7.82 11.13
N ASP A 247 -13.91 9.12 11.04
CA ASP A 247 -13.63 9.90 9.81
C ASP A 247 -12.13 9.93 9.47
N LEU A 248 -11.27 10.02 10.48
CA LEU A 248 -9.82 9.98 10.30
C LEU A 248 -9.29 8.59 9.95
N ALA A 249 -9.96 7.52 10.38
CA ALA A 249 -9.54 6.15 10.11
C ALA A 249 -9.52 5.85 8.60
N VAL A 250 -10.45 6.43 7.82
CA VAL A 250 -10.56 6.22 6.37
C VAL A 250 -9.28 6.61 5.61
N PRO A 251 -8.81 7.87 5.65
CA PRO A 251 -7.57 8.23 4.98
C PRO A 251 -6.34 7.53 5.60
N ILE A 252 -6.36 7.23 6.91
CA ILE A 252 -5.30 6.46 7.60
C ILE A 252 -5.13 5.06 6.98
N ILE A 253 -6.23 4.35 6.69
CA ILE A 253 -6.20 3.04 6.02
C ILE A 253 -5.47 3.15 4.67
N SER A 254 -5.80 4.17 3.88
CA SER A 254 -5.16 4.40 2.58
C SER A 254 -3.67 4.73 2.73
N ILE A 255 -3.31 5.60 3.68
CA ILE A 255 -1.90 5.96 3.96
C ILE A 255 -1.10 4.72 4.37
N ALA A 256 -1.61 3.92 5.31
CA ALA A 256 -0.97 2.69 5.77
C ALA A 256 -0.76 1.72 4.59
N PHE A 257 -1.76 1.57 3.72
CA PHE A 257 -1.65 0.75 2.53
C PHE A 257 -0.54 1.23 1.57
N TYR A 258 -0.51 2.53 1.24
CA TYR A 258 0.49 3.11 0.34
C TYR A 258 1.91 3.05 0.93
N MET A 259 2.06 3.28 2.23
CA MET A 259 3.35 3.17 2.94
C MET A 259 3.98 1.79 2.71
N VAL A 260 3.16 0.75 2.82
CA VAL A 260 3.62 -0.62 2.60
C VAL A 260 3.95 -0.90 1.13
N LEU A 261 3.15 -0.38 0.18
CA LEU A 261 3.42 -0.56 -1.25
C LEU A 261 4.71 0.11 -1.70
N ILE A 262 4.94 1.37 -1.29
CA ILE A 262 6.17 2.09 -1.59
C ILE A 262 7.37 1.30 -1.11
N ARG A 263 7.31 0.74 0.10
CA ARG A 263 8.41 -0.05 0.66
C ARG A 263 8.71 -1.32 -0.12
N ILE A 264 7.66 -2.04 -0.56
CA ILE A 264 7.83 -3.23 -1.41
C ILE A 264 8.46 -2.83 -2.75
N ALA A 265 8.01 -1.73 -3.35
CA ALA A 265 8.53 -1.24 -4.62
C ALA A 265 10.02 -0.86 -4.51
N VAL A 266 10.41 -0.12 -3.46
CA VAL A 266 11.81 0.26 -3.20
C VAL A 266 12.69 -0.96 -2.91
N ASN A 267 12.21 -1.93 -2.13
CA ASN A 267 12.98 -3.13 -1.84
C ASN A 267 13.20 -4.01 -3.09
N ARG A 268 12.19 -4.10 -3.97
CA ARG A 268 12.36 -4.76 -5.27
C ARG A 268 13.48 -4.11 -6.07
N GLN A 269 13.53 -2.77 -6.13
CA GLN A 269 14.60 -2.04 -6.84
C GLN A 269 16.01 -2.37 -6.32
N HIS A 270 16.17 -2.52 -5.00
CA HIS A 270 17.47 -2.88 -4.41
C HIS A 270 17.96 -4.27 -4.84
N ASN A 271 17.05 -5.20 -5.17
CA ASN A 271 17.41 -6.53 -5.67
C ASN A 271 17.69 -6.56 -7.18
N TYR A 272 17.28 -5.52 -7.93
CA TYR A 272 17.50 -5.42 -9.38
C TYR A 272 18.77 -4.65 -9.76
N LEU A 273 19.39 -3.89 -8.84
CA LEU A 273 20.74 -3.38 -9.06
C LEU A 273 21.72 -4.56 -8.91
N PRO A 274 22.42 -4.99 -9.97
CA PRO A 274 23.47 -5.98 -9.82
C PRO A 274 24.50 -5.41 -8.86
N ASN A 275 25.11 -6.29 -8.06
CA ASN A 275 26.30 -6.01 -7.28
C ASN A 275 27.44 -5.63 -8.24
N VAL A 276 27.42 -4.40 -8.78
CA VAL A 276 28.49 -3.87 -9.64
C VAL A 276 29.60 -3.42 -8.72
N GLY A 277 30.61 -4.28 -8.62
CA GLY A 277 31.96 -3.91 -8.21
C GLY A 277 32.24 -3.99 -6.71
N THR A 278 32.61 -5.17 -6.24
CA THR A 278 33.76 -5.35 -5.34
C THR A 278 34.07 -6.85 -5.25
N ASN A 279 34.83 -7.34 -6.21
CA ASN A 279 35.62 -8.56 -6.02
C ASN A 279 36.71 -8.22 -4.99
N VAL A 280 36.38 -8.36 -3.71
CA VAL A 280 37.41 -8.50 -2.68
C VAL A 280 37.77 -9.98 -2.67
N GLU A 281 38.91 -10.29 -3.27
CA GLU A 281 39.56 -11.60 -3.18
C GLU A 281 39.91 -11.88 -1.71
N THR A 282 39.03 -12.60 -1.02
CA THR A 282 39.40 -13.25 0.25
C THR A 282 40.16 -14.53 -0.09
N ARG A 283 41.49 -14.42 -0.23
CA ARG A 283 42.39 -15.57 -0.19
C ARG A 283 42.26 -16.25 1.17
N GLN A 284 41.73 -17.48 1.20
CA GLN A 284 42.13 -18.48 2.20
C GLN A 284 41.89 -19.92 1.71
N SER A 285 43.00 -20.49 1.23
CA SER A 285 43.47 -21.88 1.30
C SER A 285 42.50 -23.02 1.64
N GLY A 286 42.37 -23.97 0.72
CA GLY A 286 41.81 -25.31 0.96
C GLY A 286 41.86 -26.18 -0.31
N ASN A 287 42.81 -27.10 -0.36
CA ASN A 287 43.19 -27.98 -1.48
C ASN A 287 42.03 -28.59 -2.30
N VAL A 288 42.00 -28.33 -3.61
CA VAL A 288 41.43 -29.23 -4.63
C VAL A 288 42.40 -29.28 -5.82
N GLN A 289 42.86 -30.48 -6.16
CA GLN A 289 43.80 -30.75 -7.25
C GLN A 289 43.26 -30.24 -8.59
N GLN A 290 44.00 -29.31 -9.22
CA GLN A 290 43.64 -28.69 -10.48
C GLN A 290 44.55 -29.24 -11.58
N TYR A 291 43.95 -29.91 -12.57
CA TYR A 291 44.63 -30.31 -13.80
C TYR A 291 45.09 -29.06 -14.58
N PRO A 292 46.30 -29.04 -15.14
CA PRO A 292 46.76 -27.89 -15.91
C PRO A 292 46.09 -27.88 -17.29
N MET A 293 45.15 -26.96 -17.50
CA MET A 293 44.70 -26.58 -18.84
C MET A 293 45.59 -25.46 -19.36
N GLN A 294 46.23 -25.68 -20.50
CA GLN A 294 46.99 -24.64 -21.20
C GLN A 294 46.05 -23.55 -21.74
N PRO A 295 46.44 -22.27 -21.68
CA PRO A 295 45.60 -21.18 -22.16
C PRO A 295 45.51 -21.21 -23.69
N LEU A 296 44.28 -21.26 -24.20
CA LEU A 296 43.99 -21.12 -25.62
C LEU A 296 44.25 -19.67 -26.05
N GLN A 297 45.26 -19.44 -26.90
CA GLN A 297 45.50 -18.12 -27.50
C GLN A 297 44.41 -17.83 -28.53
N VAL A 298 43.57 -16.83 -28.26
CA VAL A 298 42.56 -16.33 -29.20
C VAL A 298 43.14 -15.10 -29.89
N HIS A 299 43.46 -15.23 -31.18
CA HIS A 299 43.93 -14.13 -32.00
C HIS A 299 42.74 -13.29 -32.48
N ILE A 300 42.53 -12.13 -31.86
CA ILE A 300 41.47 -11.19 -32.26
C ILE A 300 42.03 -10.30 -33.36
N SER A 301 41.60 -10.51 -34.60
CA SER A 301 41.91 -9.61 -35.72
C SER A 301 41.03 -8.36 -35.60
N GLN A 302 41.67 -7.23 -35.29
CA GLN A 302 41.03 -5.92 -35.23
C GLN A 302 40.94 -5.34 -36.66
N PHE A 303 39.72 -5.22 -37.21
CA PHE A 303 39.50 -4.51 -38.46
C PHE A 303 39.40 -3.00 -38.20
N THR A 304 40.45 -2.26 -38.56
CA THR A 304 40.44 -0.80 -38.60
C THR A 304 39.86 -0.34 -39.93
N SER A 305 38.58 0.04 -39.96
CA SER A 305 38.02 0.78 -41.09
C SER A 305 38.61 2.19 -41.09
N SER A 306 39.40 2.49 -42.12
CA SER A 306 39.99 3.81 -42.35
C SER A 306 39.13 4.55 -43.37
N ASP A 307 38.25 5.43 -42.91
CA ASP A 307 37.49 6.34 -43.79
C ASP A 307 38.40 7.47 -44.25
N ASN A 308 39.02 7.30 -45.42
CA ASN A 308 39.85 8.32 -46.04
C ASN A 308 38.96 9.26 -46.87
N THR A 309 38.66 10.43 -46.30
CA THR A 309 38.00 11.53 -47.01
C THR A 309 38.98 12.09 -48.04
N SER A 310 38.62 12.00 -49.32
CA SER A 310 39.45 12.39 -50.45
C SER A 310 39.38 13.91 -50.67
N ALA A 311 40.52 14.59 -50.53
CA ALA A 311 40.76 15.89 -51.15
C ALA A 311 41.46 15.69 -52.51
N HIS A 312 41.15 16.61 -53.40
CA HIS A 312 41.32 16.60 -54.85
C HIS A 312 42.78 16.74 -55.34
N GLU A 313 42.98 16.28 -56.58
CA GLU A 313 43.86 16.83 -57.63
C GLU A 313 45.27 16.23 -57.97
N ILE A 314 45.28 15.69 -59.21
CA ILE A 314 46.19 15.94 -60.36
C ILE A 314 47.51 15.13 -60.47
N GLY A 315 47.65 14.49 -61.65
CA GLY A 315 48.95 14.26 -62.31
C GLY A 315 49.35 12.79 -62.43
N ASN A 316 48.80 12.03 -63.38
CA ASN A 316 49.41 11.78 -64.69
C ASN A 316 50.65 10.84 -64.64
N GLU A 317 50.47 9.56 -64.95
CA GLU A 317 51.17 8.84 -66.04
C GLU A 317 50.80 7.33 -66.10
N ARG A 318 50.69 6.84 -67.34
CA ARG A 318 50.28 5.50 -67.83
C ARG A 318 51.52 4.58 -67.99
N PRO A 319 51.42 3.36 -68.57
CA PRO A 319 50.45 2.26 -68.42
C PRO A 319 51.17 0.89 -68.25
N SER A 320 50.44 -0.20 -67.97
CA SER A 320 50.42 -1.45 -68.76
C SER A 320 50.05 -2.70 -67.94
N GLY A 321 49.34 -3.64 -68.59
CA GLY A 321 49.18 -5.04 -68.15
C GLY A 321 47.86 -5.35 -67.44
N ARG A 322 46.71 -5.44 -68.11
CA ARG A 322 46.15 -6.63 -68.81
C ARG A 322 45.79 -7.82 -67.89
N ARG A 323 44.49 -8.17 -67.94
CA ARG A 323 43.80 -9.47 -67.67
C ARG A 323 43.26 -9.74 -66.26
N SER A 324 41.94 -9.47 -66.11
CA SER A 324 40.81 -10.42 -66.02
C SER A 324 40.91 -11.69 -65.12
N PRO A 325 39.76 -12.21 -64.65
CA PRO A 325 39.52 -12.69 -63.29
C PRO A 325 39.63 -14.21 -63.15
N THR A 326 39.69 -14.69 -61.90
CA THR A 326 39.37 -16.09 -61.58
C THR A 326 38.68 -16.17 -60.23
N TRP A 327 37.40 -16.51 -60.29
CA TRP A 327 36.64 -17.10 -59.19
C TRP A 327 37.00 -18.58 -59.09
N THR A 328 37.30 -19.05 -57.88
CA THR A 328 37.23 -20.48 -57.53
C THR A 328 36.58 -20.64 -56.17
N LEU A 329 35.34 -21.11 -56.21
CA LEU A 329 34.64 -21.82 -55.14
C LEU A 329 35.22 -23.23 -55.04
N VAL A 330 35.69 -23.68 -53.87
CA VAL A 330 35.55 -25.08 -53.40
C VAL A 330 35.54 -25.12 -51.86
N LYS A 331 34.42 -25.61 -51.34
CA LYS A 331 34.09 -26.17 -50.01
C LYS A 331 34.46 -25.41 -48.74
#